data_AF-A0A2D5EUK7-F1
#
_entry.id   AF-A0A2D5EUK7-F1
#
_cell.length_a   1.000
_cell.length_b   1.000
_cell.length_c   1.000
_cell.angle_alpha   90.00
_cell.angle_beta   90.00
_cell.angle_gamma   90.00
#
_symmetry.space_group_name_H-M   'P 1'
#
loop_
_entity.id
_entity.type
_entity.pdbx_description
1 polymer ?
#
loop_
_entity_poly.entity_id
_entity_poly.type
_entity_poly.pdbx_seq_one_letter_code
_entity_poly.pdbx_strand_id
1 'polypeptide(L)'
;MPNAPNTPNVPKAPNAPNAPNAPNTPNVPARSARPEEPANGSARLRPGAGWRNTHPPMGEEHRPESVADEEPVPWEGEGFVLGRFFRTLGDGVLRPRVSAARFATGAGTGRAWLFALLTFVPLAALQGIIPFTHTLRFGDVFGVVRTEDATITVGMDVARAMGIGLLVNGAMLIGLAASYASLARAYGTPPPDAATDDVRDIGMRAVLYRAWLVPMHTFSGLPASLLVWAFPKDLDPGSPLVFLLLVATAAPVLAHFVGLRHAAQRACGCSPGASFAVAIVPFVLAHVVSFVLLGDGMNDGLLEGWLPPVPELPDAGG
;
A
#
# COMPACT_ATOMS: atom_id res chain seq x y z
N MET A 1 31.57 -17.44 -60.32
CA MET A 1 31.00 -17.77 -59.00
C MET A 1 31.60 -16.81 -57.99
N PRO A 2 30.81 -16.07 -57.20
CA PRO A 2 31.37 -15.16 -56.19
C PRO A 2 31.93 -15.96 -55.01
N ASN A 3 33.12 -15.59 -54.54
CA ASN A 3 33.75 -16.21 -53.38
C ASN A 3 32.94 -15.92 -52.11
N ALA A 4 32.72 -16.94 -51.29
CA ALA A 4 32.01 -16.81 -50.02
C ALA A 4 32.80 -15.92 -49.05
N PRO A 5 32.11 -15.04 -48.29
CA PRO A 5 32.76 -14.18 -47.32
C PRO A 5 33.31 -14.98 -46.13
N ASN A 6 34.52 -14.64 -45.70
CA ASN A 6 35.15 -15.24 -44.52
C ASN A 6 34.35 -14.89 -43.25
N THR A 7 34.17 -15.87 -42.39
CA THR A 7 33.52 -15.69 -41.08
C THR A 7 34.45 -14.94 -40.11
N PRO A 8 33.93 -13.95 -39.36
CA PRO A 8 34.72 -13.23 -38.36
C PRO A 8 35.15 -14.14 -37.20
N ASN A 9 36.38 -13.95 -36.71
CA ASN A 9 36.86 -14.64 -35.51
C ASN A 9 36.10 -14.16 -34.27
N VAL A 10 35.61 -15.11 -33.47
CA VAL A 10 34.93 -14.85 -32.20
C VAL A 10 35.98 -14.58 -31.10
N PRO A 11 35.88 -13.48 -30.34
CA PRO A 11 36.75 -13.21 -29.21
C PRO A 11 36.62 -14.29 -28.12
N LYS A 12 37.74 -14.68 -27.52
CA LYS A 12 37.74 -15.61 -26.39
C LYS A 12 37.09 -14.95 -25.16
N ALA A 13 36.27 -15.72 -24.45
CA ALA A 13 35.65 -15.28 -23.21
C ALA A 13 36.72 -15.00 -22.13
N PRO A 14 36.53 -13.96 -21.29
CA PRO A 14 37.38 -13.70 -20.14
C PRO A 14 37.29 -14.84 -19.11
N ASN A 15 38.38 -15.08 -18.38
CA ASN A 15 38.39 -16.02 -17.26
C ASN A 15 37.52 -15.51 -16.10
N ALA A 16 36.84 -16.43 -15.42
CA ALA A 16 36.03 -16.11 -14.26
C ALA A 16 36.91 -15.68 -13.06
N PRO A 17 36.43 -14.74 -12.21
CA PRO A 17 37.12 -14.37 -10.98
C PRO A 17 37.13 -15.52 -9.97
N ASN A 18 38.19 -15.59 -9.14
CA ASN A 18 38.25 -16.53 -8.02
C ASN A 18 37.22 -16.17 -6.95
N ALA A 19 36.62 -17.19 -6.33
CA ALA A 19 35.68 -17.02 -5.23
C ALA A 19 36.39 -16.51 -3.96
N PRO A 20 35.75 -15.63 -3.16
CA PRO A 20 36.29 -15.19 -1.87
C PRO A 20 36.33 -16.34 -0.86
N ASN A 21 37.35 -16.32 0.01
CA ASN A 21 37.43 -17.25 1.14
C ASN A 21 36.31 -17.00 2.16
N ALA A 22 35.82 -18.07 2.77
CA ALA A 22 34.79 -18.00 3.81
C ALA A 22 35.32 -17.31 5.08
N PRO A 23 34.49 -16.50 5.79
CA PRO A 23 34.86 -15.92 7.08
C PRO A 23 35.01 -16.99 8.16
N ASN A 24 36.01 -16.82 9.03
CA ASN A 24 36.16 -17.65 10.22
C ASN A 24 35.00 -17.38 11.21
N THR A 25 34.47 -18.43 11.81
CA THR A 25 33.42 -18.34 12.83
C THR A 25 33.99 -17.80 14.15
N PRO A 26 33.33 -16.81 14.79
CA PRO A 26 33.73 -16.32 16.11
C PRO A 26 33.58 -17.39 17.19
N ASN A 27 34.57 -17.47 18.09
CA ASN A 27 34.57 -18.38 19.22
C ASN A 27 33.64 -17.82 20.33
N VAL A 28 32.55 -18.51 20.66
CA VAL A 28 31.58 -18.08 21.69
C VAL A 28 32.00 -18.61 23.06
N PRO A 29 32.20 -17.76 24.10
CA PRO A 29 32.53 -18.22 25.45
C PRO A 29 31.39 -19.00 26.11
N ALA A 30 31.74 -20.07 26.82
CA ALA A 30 30.80 -20.92 27.56
C ALA A 30 30.03 -20.14 28.64
N ARG A 31 28.71 -20.31 28.65
CA ARG A 31 27.76 -19.66 29.56
C ARG A 31 27.94 -20.20 30.99
N SER A 32 28.27 -19.32 31.93
CA SER A 32 28.36 -19.62 33.36
C SER A 32 27.00 -20.06 33.92
N ALA A 33 26.99 -21.14 34.70
CA ALA A 33 25.81 -21.70 35.36
C ALA A 33 25.17 -20.67 36.31
N ARG A 34 23.83 -20.61 36.26
CA ARG A 34 22.98 -19.77 37.11
C ARG A 34 22.72 -20.51 38.44
N PRO A 35 22.84 -19.86 39.61
CA PRO A 35 22.48 -20.48 40.89
C PRO A 35 20.97 -20.70 41.00
N GLU A 36 20.57 -21.85 41.55
CA GLU A 36 19.19 -22.18 41.90
C GLU A 36 18.66 -21.27 43.02
N GLU A 37 17.46 -20.75 42.82
CA GLU A 37 16.73 -19.90 43.78
C GLU A 37 15.83 -20.78 44.66
N PRO A 38 15.87 -20.64 46.00
CA PRO A 38 15.06 -21.46 46.88
C PRO A 38 13.59 -21.01 46.90
N ALA A 39 12.71 -21.99 46.72
CA ALA A 39 11.28 -21.87 46.97
C ALA A 39 11.03 -21.49 48.45
N ASN A 40 10.47 -20.30 48.69
CA ASN A 40 9.92 -19.97 50.00
C ASN A 40 8.52 -19.35 49.86
N GLY A 41 7.56 -20.07 50.43
CA GLY A 41 6.16 -19.70 50.47
C GLY A 41 5.89 -18.53 51.41
N SER A 42 4.90 -17.72 51.04
CA SER A 42 4.14 -16.89 51.97
C SER A 42 2.82 -16.54 51.31
N ALA A 43 1.79 -17.34 51.61
CA ALA A 43 0.41 -17.04 51.34
C ALA A 43 0.02 -15.76 52.11
N ARG A 44 0.05 -14.60 51.43
CA ARG A 44 -0.61 -13.39 51.92
C ARG A 44 -2.07 -13.43 51.52
N LEU A 45 -2.92 -13.67 52.52
CA LEU A 45 -4.34 -13.36 52.49
C LEU A 45 -4.53 -11.89 52.11
N ARG A 46 -5.21 -11.62 50.99
CA ARG A 46 -5.64 -10.28 50.59
C ARG A 46 -6.93 -9.93 51.34
N PRO A 47 -6.94 -8.89 52.19
CA PRO A 47 -8.17 -8.38 52.77
C PRO A 47 -8.86 -7.43 51.77
N GLY A 48 -10.19 -7.52 51.71
CA GLY A 48 -11.05 -6.46 51.21
C GLY A 48 -11.42 -6.55 49.73
N ALA A 49 -12.49 -7.30 49.46
CA ALA A 49 -13.34 -7.10 48.29
C ALA A 49 -14.06 -5.75 48.40
N GLY A 50 -13.30 -4.66 48.27
CA GLY A 50 -13.85 -3.37 47.88
C GLY A 50 -14.00 -3.41 46.37
N TRP A 51 -15.24 -3.42 45.89
CA TRP A 51 -15.57 -3.11 44.50
C TRP A 51 -15.15 -1.67 44.22
N ARG A 52 -13.84 -1.47 44.01
CA ARG A 52 -13.34 -0.27 43.36
C ARG A 52 -13.92 -0.31 41.96
N ASN A 53 -14.72 0.70 41.63
CA ASN A 53 -15.11 1.02 40.27
C ASN A 53 -13.85 1.33 39.45
N THR A 54 -13.08 0.30 39.06
CA THR A 54 -12.07 0.40 38.02
C THR A 54 -12.80 0.27 36.69
N HIS A 55 -13.59 1.29 36.35
CA HIS A 55 -13.55 1.66 34.95
C HIS A 55 -12.11 2.15 34.72
N PRO A 56 -11.29 1.44 33.93
CA PRO A 56 -10.04 2.04 33.49
C PRO A 56 -10.40 3.40 32.90
N PRO A 57 -9.65 4.47 33.19
CA PRO A 57 -9.95 5.78 32.63
C PRO A 57 -10.13 5.60 31.12
N MET A 58 -11.34 5.88 30.64
CA MET A 58 -11.63 5.94 29.20
C MET A 58 -10.75 7.08 28.67
N GLY A 59 -9.55 6.77 28.22
CA GLY A 59 -8.63 7.81 27.76
C GLY A 59 -7.18 7.41 27.54
N GLU A 60 -6.66 6.36 28.18
CA GLU A 60 -5.30 5.89 27.89
C GLU A 60 -5.36 4.77 26.85
N GLU A 61 -5.23 5.16 25.58
CA GLU A 61 -4.97 4.24 24.48
C GLU A 61 -3.75 3.38 24.85
N HIS A 62 -3.98 2.10 25.14
CA HIS A 62 -2.93 1.16 25.50
C HIS A 62 -1.92 1.11 24.37
N ARG A 63 -0.80 1.80 24.55
CA ARG A 63 0.30 1.83 23.60
C ARG A 63 1.25 0.73 24.01
N PRO A 64 1.42 -0.34 23.20
CA PRO A 64 2.35 -1.40 23.55
C PRO A 64 3.75 -0.79 23.70
N GLU A 65 4.42 -1.17 24.79
CA GLU A 65 5.73 -0.68 25.17
C GLU A 65 6.81 -1.18 24.22
N SER A 66 6.61 -2.38 23.67
CA SER A 66 7.50 -3.03 22.72
C SER A 66 6.76 -3.37 21.41
N VAL A 67 7.52 -3.56 20.34
CA VAL A 67 6.99 -3.99 19.03
C VAL A 67 6.67 -5.49 19.06
N ALA A 68 7.35 -6.26 19.91
CA ALA A 68 7.09 -7.68 20.15
C ALA A 68 5.73 -7.96 20.80
N ASP A 69 5.17 -7.00 21.54
CA ASP A 69 3.85 -7.12 22.18
C ASP A 69 2.68 -6.84 21.22
N GLU A 70 2.96 -6.41 19.98
CA GLU A 70 1.92 -6.14 18.99
C GLU A 70 1.22 -7.44 18.57
N GLU A 71 -0.11 -7.46 18.69
CA GLU A 71 -0.92 -8.57 18.19
C GLU A 71 -0.66 -8.79 16.68
N PRO A 72 -0.66 -10.04 16.19
CA PRO A 72 -0.47 -10.31 14.77
C PRO A 72 -1.57 -9.67 13.92
N VAL A 73 -1.24 -9.38 12.65
CA VAL A 73 -2.22 -8.91 11.67
C VAL A 73 -3.41 -9.88 11.63
N PRO A 74 -4.68 -9.43 11.65
CA PRO A 74 -5.82 -10.34 11.64
C PRO A 74 -5.78 -11.35 10.49
N TRP A 75 -5.31 -10.93 9.31
CA TRP A 75 -5.07 -11.80 8.14
C TRP A 75 -4.10 -12.97 8.39
N GLU A 76 -3.16 -12.83 9.31
CA GLU A 76 -2.15 -13.83 9.64
C GLU A 76 -2.54 -14.75 10.80
N GLY A 77 -3.58 -14.38 11.56
CA GLY A 77 -4.09 -15.16 12.70
C GLY A 77 -5.02 -16.30 12.31
N GLU A 78 -5.49 -17.06 13.30
CA GLU A 78 -6.43 -18.17 13.10
C GLU A 78 -7.90 -17.70 13.06
N GLY A 79 -8.78 -18.53 12.49
CA GLY A 79 -10.22 -18.30 12.47
C GLY A 79 -10.81 -17.97 11.09
N PHE A 80 -12.06 -17.48 11.08
CA PHE A 80 -12.86 -17.29 9.87
C PHE A 80 -12.22 -16.30 8.88
N VAL A 81 -11.89 -16.78 7.68
CA VAL A 81 -11.10 -16.04 6.65
C VAL A 81 -11.71 -14.69 6.31
N LEU A 82 -13.03 -14.62 6.08
CA LEU A 82 -13.69 -13.39 5.65
C LEU A 82 -13.70 -12.34 6.78
N GLY A 83 -13.88 -12.77 8.03
CA GLY A 83 -13.79 -11.88 9.19
C GLY A 83 -12.38 -11.30 9.36
N ARG A 84 -11.34 -12.12 9.16
CA ARG A 84 -9.94 -11.69 9.18
C ARG A 84 -9.63 -10.70 8.05
N PHE A 85 -10.15 -10.96 6.85
CA PHE A 85 -10.01 -10.10 5.68
C PHE A 85 -10.58 -8.70 5.92
N PHE A 86 -11.86 -8.60 6.29
CA PHE A 86 -12.50 -7.30 6.52
C PHE A 86 -11.96 -6.57 7.75
N ARG A 87 -11.57 -7.30 8.81
CA ARG A 87 -10.90 -6.68 9.96
C ARG A 87 -9.55 -6.06 9.55
N THR A 88 -8.79 -6.72 8.69
CA THR A 88 -7.51 -6.18 8.18
C THR A 88 -7.74 -4.93 7.33
N LEU A 89 -8.76 -4.91 6.46
CA LEU A 89 -9.16 -3.71 5.72
C LEU A 89 -9.58 -2.58 6.67
N GLY A 90 -10.46 -2.87 7.64
CA GLY A 90 -10.95 -1.91 8.62
C GLY A 90 -9.82 -1.31 9.47
N ASP A 91 -8.90 -2.13 9.95
CA ASP A 91 -7.72 -1.69 10.71
C ASP A 91 -6.82 -0.75 9.89
N GLY A 92 -6.73 -0.96 8.57
CA GLY A 92 -5.96 -0.12 7.66
C GLY A 92 -6.47 1.33 7.55
N VAL A 93 -7.79 1.54 7.55
CA VAL A 93 -8.42 2.87 7.37
C VAL A 93 -8.89 3.48 8.68
N LEU A 94 -9.56 2.72 9.53
CA LEU A 94 -10.22 3.23 10.73
C LEU A 94 -9.24 3.40 11.88
N ARG A 95 -8.12 2.66 11.87
CA ARG A 95 -7.12 2.66 12.95
C ARG A 95 -5.69 2.74 12.40
N PRO A 96 -5.37 3.70 11.53
CA PRO A 96 -4.10 3.72 10.80
C PRO A 96 -2.89 3.80 11.73
N ARG A 97 -3.02 4.42 12.92
CA ARG A 97 -1.95 4.51 13.93
C ARG A 97 -1.70 3.19 14.65
N VAL A 98 -2.77 2.51 15.06
CA VAL A 98 -2.70 1.25 15.82
C VAL A 98 -2.24 0.12 14.90
N SER A 99 -2.76 0.06 13.68
CA SER A 99 -2.38 -0.97 12.69
C SER A 99 -1.01 -0.75 12.08
N ALA A 100 -0.35 0.38 12.32
CA ALA A 100 0.92 0.74 11.69
C ALA A 100 2.06 -0.23 12.05
N ALA A 101 2.29 -0.43 13.35
CA ALA A 101 3.33 -1.34 13.83
C ALA A 101 2.96 -2.79 13.51
N ARG A 102 1.72 -3.18 13.80
CA ARG A 102 1.17 -4.51 13.47
C ARG A 102 1.37 -4.95 12.01
N PHE A 103 1.13 -4.07 11.04
CA PHE A 103 1.28 -4.43 9.61
C PHE A 103 2.74 -4.54 9.18
N ALA A 104 3.66 -4.02 10.00
CA ALA A 104 5.08 -4.05 9.75
C ALA A 104 5.76 -5.21 10.50
N THR A 105 5.14 -5.73 11.57
CA THR A 105 5.59 -6.91 12.31
C THR A 105 5.15 -8.21 11.64
N GLY A 106 5.97 -9.26 11.74
CA GLY A 106 5.67 -10.60 11.24
C GLY A 106 6.81 -11.22 10.43
N ALA A 107 6.78 -12.56 10.31
CA ALA A 107 7.81 -13.32 9.62
C ALA A 107 7.59 -13.31 8.09
N GLY A 108 8.49 -12.65 7.36
CA GLY A 108 8.54 -12.64 5.90
C GLY A 108 7.42 -11.83 5.21
N THR A 109 7.44 -11.74 3.88
CA THR A 109 6.51 -10.88 3.11
C THR A 109 5.38 -11.65 2.40
N GLY A 110 5.42 -12.99 2.39
CA GLY A 110 4.51 -13.81 1.57
C GLY A 110 3.03 -13.61 1.85
N ARG A 111 2.62 -13.55 3.13
CA ARG A 111 1.22 -13.31 3.51
C ARG A 111 0.75 -11.90 3.17
N ALA A 112 1.64 -10.91 3.27
CA ALA A 112 1.36 -9.53 2.88
C ALA A 112 1.16 -9.42 1.36
N TRP A 113 1.97 -10.11 0.56
CA TRP A 113 1.78 -10.20 -0.89
C TRP A 113 0.43 -10.83 -1.27
N LEU A 114 0.06 -11.94 -0.63
CA LEU A 114 -1.25 -12.57 -0.89
C LEU A 114 -2.40 -11.61 -0.56
N PHE A 115 -2.34 -10.94 0.59
CA PHE A 115 -3.35 -9.95 0.95
C PHE A 115 -3.39 -8.77 -0.03
N ALA A 116 -2.23 -8.25 -0.41
CA ALA A 116 -2.10 -7.17 -1.38
C ALA A 116 -2.74 -7.59 -2.70
N LEU A 117 -2.40 -8.74 -3.28
CA LEU A 117 -2.96 -9.21 -4.54
C LEU A 117 -4.49 -9.39 -4.47
N LEU A 118 -5.01 -9.98 -3.39
CA LEU A 118 -6.45 -10.20 -3.22
C LEU A 118 -7.26 -8.91 -3.07
N THR A 119 -6.64 -7.82 -2.63
CA THR A 119 -7.32 -6.55 -2.36
C THR A 119 -7.04 -5.51 -3.45
N PHE A 120 -5.77 -5.31 -3.79
CA PHE A 120 -5.32 -4.33 -4.77
C PHE A 120 -5.79 -4.63 -6.19
N VAL A 121 -5.60 -5.86 -6.69
CA VAL A 121 -5.90 -6.21 -8.09
C VAL A 121 -7.37 -5.94 -8.45
N PRO A 122 -8.39 -6.43 -7.71
CA PRO A 122 -9.77 -6.16 -8.08
C PRO A 122 -10.12 -4.67 -8.01
N LEU A 123 -9.56 -3.93 -7.04
CA LEU A 123 -9.82 -2.50 -6.89
C LEU A 123 -9.14 -1.67 -7.98
N ALA A 124 -7.90 -1.99 -8.34
CA ALA A 124 -7.17 -1.34 -9.44
C ALA A 124 -7.83 -1.60 -10.79
N ALA A 125 -8.30 -2.83 -11.03
CA ALA A 125 -9.04 -3.16 -12.24
C ALA A 125 -10.37 -2.40 -12.31
N LEU A 126 -11.14 -2.38 -11.21
CA LEU A 126 -12.41 -1.66 -11.14
C LEU A 126 -12.23 -0.13 -11.28
N GLN A 127 -11.18 0.42 -10.68
CA GLN A 127 -10.84 1.84 -10.81
C GLN A 127 -10.61 2.23 -12.28
N GLY A 128 -10.08 1.33 -13.11
CA GLY A 128 -9.88 1.59 -14.54
C GLY A 128 -11.17 1.55 -15.38
N ILE A 129 -12.18 0.77 -14.99
CA ILE A 129 -13.41 0.60 -15.80
C ILE A 129 -14.17 1.92 -15.96
N ILE A 130 -14.35 2.66 -14.87
CA ILE A 130 -15.17 3.88 -14.88
C ILE A 130 -14.56 5.00 -15.75
N PRO A 131 -13.27 5.35 -15.62
CA PRO A 131 -12.69 6.43 -16.41
C PRO A 131 -12.25 6.01 -17.83
N PHE A 132 -11.98 4.72 -18.11
CA PHE A 132 -11.29 4.31 -19.35
C PHE A 132 -12.11 3.46 -20.32
N THR A 133 -13.40 3.23 -20.06
CA THR A 133 -14.27 2.58 -21.04
C THR A 133 -14.78 3.58 -22.07
N HIS A 134 -14.72 3.20 -23.35
CA HIS A 134 -15.12 4.02 -24.50
C HIS A 134 -16.54 3.67 -24.98
N THR A 135 -16.91 2.40 -24.78
CA THR A 135 -18.15 1.81 -25.29
C THR A 135 -19.32 1.99 -24.35
N LEU A 136 -19.05 2.40 -23.11
CA LEU A 136 -20.01 2.62 -22.05
C LEU A 136 -19.97 4.08 -21.61
N ARG A 137 -21.13 4.72 -21.56
CA ARG A 137 -21.35 5.99 -20.88
C ARG A 137 -22.07 5.71 -19.57
N PHE A 138 -21.58 6.32 -18.51
CA PHE A 138 -22.16 6.24 -17.19
C PHE A 138 -23.26 7.31 -17.08
N GLY A 139 -24.51 6.85 -17.05
CA GLY A 139 -25.70 7.71 -16.98
C GLY A 139 -26.11 8.04 -15.54
N ASP A 140 -27.30 8.63 -15.39
CA ASP A 140 -27.82 9.03 -14.07
C ASP A 140 -27.95 7.83 -13.12
N VAL A 141 -27.54 8.02 -11.86
CA VAL A 141 -27.76 7.10 -10.74
C VAL A 141 -27.30 5.67 -11.04
N PHE A 142 -26.00 5.50 -11.32
CA PHE A 142 -25.41 4.21 -11.68
C PHE A 142 -25.92 3.61 -13.02
N GLY A 143 -26.57 4.42 -13.85
CA GLY A 143 -26.97 4.01 -15.20
C GLY A 143 -25.77 3.67 -16.07
N VAL A 144 -25.94 2.74 -17.00
CA VAL A 144 -24.94 2.38 -18.01
C VAL A 144 -25.63 2.38 -19.37
N VAL A 145 -25.12 3.20 -20.29
CA VAL A 145 -25.65 3.35 -21.64
C VAL A 145 -24.55 3.01 -22.63
N ARG A 146 -24.86 2.25 -23.68
CA ARG A 146 -23.88 1.95 -24.73
C ARG A 146 -23.74 3.15 -25.66
N THR A 147 -22.51 3.52 -25.99
CA THR A 147 -22.23 4.54 -27.01
C THR A 147 -22.55 3.95 -28.41
N GLU A 148 -23.33 4.69 -29.22
CA GLU A 148 -23.77 4.22 -30.54
C GLU A 148 -22.60 4.01 -31.53
N ASP A 149 -21.50 4.74 -31.36
CA ASP A 149 -20.32 4.72 -32.24
C ASP A 149 -19.27 3.65 -31.89
N ALA A 150 -19.58 2.75 -30.96
CA ALA A 150 -18.63 1.74 -30.48
C ALA A 150 -18.33 0.64 -31.53
N THR A 151 -17.14 0.71 -32.15
CA THR A 151 -16.64 -0.31 -33.09
C THR A 151 -16.06 -1.56 -32.39
N ILE A 152 -15.60 -1.41 -31.14
CA ILE A 152 -15.05 -2.47 -30.32
C ILE A 152 -16.16 -3.14 -29.49
N THR A 153 -16.04 -4.44 -29.23
CA THR A 153 -16.97 -5.15 -28.33
C THR A 153 -16.82 -4.64 -26.90
N VAL A 154 -17.92 -4.48 -26.17
CA VAL A 154 -17.94 -3.98 -24.79
C VAL A 154 -16.96 -4.75 -23.89
N GLY A 155 -16.90 -6.08 -24.05
CA GLY A 155 -16.00 -6.92 -23.25
C GLY A 155 -14.51 -6.61 -23.46
N MET A 156 -14.09 -6.32 -24.69
CA MET A 156 -12.70 -5.98 -24.99
C MET A 156 -12.34 -4.59 -24.46
N ASP A 157 -13.26 -3.64 -24.57
CA ASP A 157 -13.09 -2.29 -24.04
C ASP A 157 -12.99 -2.29 -22.50
N VAL A 158 -13.87 -3.03 -21.81
CA VAL A 158 -13.78 -3.24 -20.36
C VAL A 158 -12.46 -3.90 -19.96
N ALA A 159 -12.02 -4.92 -20.69
CA ALA A 159 -10.74 -5.58 -20.41
C ALA A 159 -9.54 -4.63 -20.60
N ARG A 160 -9.57 -3.78 -21.63
CA ARG A 160 -8.57 -2.73 -21.85
C ARG A 160 -8.56 -1.72 -20.71
N ALA A 161 -9.73 -1.24 -20.30
CA ALA A 161 -9.89 -0.29 -19.21
C ALA A 161 -9.37 -0.86 -17.88
N MET A 162 -9.69 -2.12 -17.56
CA MET A 162 -9.12 -2.84 -16.41
C MET A 162 -7.60 -2.94 -16.50
N GLY A 163 -7.06 -3.23 -17.69
CA GLY A 163 -5.62 -3.30 -17.94
C GLY A 163 -4.90 -1.97 -17.70
N ILE A 164 -5.47 -0.86 -18.16
CA ILE A 164 -4.95 0.49 -17.90
C ILE A 164 -4.98 0.79 -16.39
N GLY A 165 -6.10 0.51 -15.71
CA GLY A 165 -6.21 0.68 -14.25
C GLY A 165 -5.15 -0.13 -13.49
N LEU A 166 -4.94 -1.39 -13.84
CA LEU A 166 -3.90 -2.24 -13.24
C LEU A 166 -2.49 -1.71 -13.51
N LEU A 167 -2.22 -1.23 -14.72
CA LEU A 167 -0.90 -0.71 -15.10
C LEU A 167 -0.55 0.56 -14.34
N VAL A 168 -1.45 1.55 -14.32
CA VAL A 168 -1.24 2.82 -13.64
C VAL A 168 -1.09 2.60 -12.14
N ASN A 169 -2.07 1.94 -11.50
CA ASN A 169 -2.00 1.70 -10.05
C ASN A 169 -0.82 0.78 -9.69
N GLY A 170 -0.47 -0.17 -10.55
CA GLY A 170 0.66 -1.07 -10.34
C GLY A 170 1.98 -0.31 -10.33
N ALA A 171 2.17 0.59 -11.30
CA ALA A 171 3.33 1.47 -11.36
C ALA A 171 3.41 2.39 -10.13
N MET A 172 2.27 2.97 -9.70
CA MET A 172 2.19 3.77 -8.48
C MET A 172 2.57 2.95 -7.23
N LEU A 173 2.04 1.73 -7.07
CA LEU A 173 2.35 0.85 -5.95
C LEU A 173 3.82 0.45 -5.94
N ILE A 174 4.41 0.14 -7.10
CA ILE A 174 5.85 -0.18 -7.22
C ILE A 174 6.68 1.04 -6.82
N GLY A 175 6.37 2.23 -7.35
CA GLY A 175 7.06 3.47 -7.02
C GLY A 175 7.00 3.77 -5.51
N LEU A 176 5.82 3.63 -4.91
CA LEU A 176 5.59 3.81 -3.48
C LEU A 176 6.35 2.76 -2.65
N ALA A 177 6.23 1.48 -2.97
CA ALA A 177 6.85 0.39 -2.22
C ALA A 177 8.38 0.43 -2.29
N ALA A 178 8.94 0.63 -3.48
CA ALA A 178 10.38 0.65 -3.69
C ALA A 178 11.04 1.84 -2.98
N SER A 179 10.47 3.03 -3.12
CA SER A 179 11.00 4.24 -2.47
C SER A 179 10.81 4.19 -0.94
N TYR A 180 9.66 3.74 -0.45
CA TYR A 180 9.41 3.61 0.99
C TYR A 180 10.38 2.61 1.64
N ALA A 181 10.52 1.40 1.07
CA ALA A 181 11.43 0.39 1.60
C ALA A 181 12.91 0.84 1.55
N SER A 182 13.31 1.56 0.49
CA SER A 182 14.66 2.13 0.37
C SER A 182 14.93 3.19 1.43
N LEU A 183 14.00 4.14 1.62
CA LEU A 183 14.14 5.22 2.60
C LEU A 183 14.05 4.69 4.03
N ALA A 184 13.13 3.76 4.31
CA ALA A 184 13.02 3.10 5.60
C ALA A 184 14.35 2.42 5.97
N ARG A 185 14.98 1.69 5.03
CA ARG A 185 16.30 1.09 5.25
C ARG A 185 17.40 2.13 5.51
N ALA A 186 17.35 3.28 4.84
CA ALA A 186 18.38 4.31 4.98
C ALA A 186 18.29 5.08 6.31
N TYR A 187 17.08 5.32 6.81
CA TYR A 187 16.84 6.16 8.00
C TYR A 187 16.38 5.39 9.24
N GLY A 188 16.07 4.10 9.08
CA GLY A 188 15.54 3.26 10.13
C GLY A 188 16.61 2.47 10.87
N THR A 189 16.37 2.24 12.15
CA THR A 189 17.10 1.27 12.96
C THR A 189 16.04 0.42 13.66
N PRO A 190 15.86 -0.84 13.25
CA PRO A 190 14.76 -1.65 13.78
C PRO A 190 14.95 -1.82 15.29
N PRO A 191 13.86 -1.85 16.06
CA PRO A 191 13.95 -2.00 17.50
C PRO A 191 14.51 -3.41 17.85
N PRO A 192 15.20 -3.57 18.99
CA PRO A 192 15.93 -4.81 19.32
C PRO A 192 15.07 -6.08 19.39
N ASP A 193 13.76 -5.91 19.53
CA ASP A 193 12.73 -6.93 19.65
C ASP A 193 11.97 -7.18 18.33
N ALA A 194 12.40 -6.58 17.22
CA ALA A 194 11.81 -6.81 15.92
C ALA A 194 11.94 -8.27 15.47
N ALA A 195 10.90 -8.79 14.81
CA ALA A 195 10.88 -10.17 14.29
C ALA A 195 11.92 -10.43 13.17
N THR A 196 12.45 -9.35 12.56
CA THR A 196 13.50 -9.39 11.54
C THR A 196 14.34 -8.12 11.67
N ASP A 197 15.65 -8.25 11.43
CA ASP A 197 16.58 -7.12 11.37
C ASP A 197 16.55 -6.40 10.00
N ASP A 198 15.86 -6.98 9.01
CA ASP A 198 15.76 -6.36 7.68
C ASP A 198 14.63 -5.31 7.62
N VAL A 199 15.01 -4.05 7.84
CA VAL A 199 14.12 -2.89 7.74
C VAL A 199 13.41 -2.79 6.39
N ARG A 200 14.02 -3.30 5.31
CA ARG A 200 13.39 -3.31 3.98
C ARG A 200 12.15 -4.18 3.97
N ASP A 201 12.23 -5.35 4.60
CA ASP A 201 11.11 -6.30 4.67
C ASP A 201 9.98 -5.76 5.57
N ILE A 202 10.35 -5.16 6.72
CA ILE A 202 9.40 -4.45 7.60
C ILE A 202 8.65 -3.36 6.81
N GLY A 203 9.40 -2.55 6.07
CA GLY A 203 8.83 -1.46 5.28
C GLY A 203 7.94 -1.96 4.14
N MET A 204 8.36 -3.03 3.45
CA MET A 204 7.60 -3.65 2.37
C MET A 204 6.27 -4.25 2.88
N ARG A 205 6.27 -4.94 4.03
CA ARG A 205 5.05 -5.45 4.65
C ARG A 205 4.05 -4.33 4.95
N ALA A 206 4.52 -3.23 5.53
CA ALA A 206 3.69 -2.08 5.88
C ALA A 206 2.95 -1.48 4.66
N VAL A 207 3.64 -1.44 3.50
CA VAL A 207 3.06 -1.00 2.22
C VAL A 207 2.10 -2.04 1.66
N LEU A 208 2.47 -3.32 1.62
CA LEU A 208 1.65 -4.38 1.02
C LEU A 208 0.29 -4.55 1.70
N TYR A 209 0.22 -4.48 3.04
CA TYR A 209 -1.07 -4.50 3.75
C TYR A 209 -1.95 -3.27 3.50
N ARG A 210 -1.38 -2.21 2.92
CA ARG A 210 -2.08 -0.97 2.55
C ARG A 210 -2.17 -0.76 1.05
N ALA A 211 -1.72 -1.73 0.24
CA ALA A 211 -1.69 -1.61 -1.22
C ALA A 211 -3.07 -1.29 -1.81
N TRP A 212 -4.13 -1.83 -1.23
CA TRP A 212 -5.52 -1.59 -1.63
C TRP A 212 -5.99 -0.13 -1.51
N LEU A 213 -5.25 0.71 -0.77
CA LEU A 213 -5.52 2.15 -0.72
C LEU A 213 -5.03 2.88 -1.96
N VAL A 214 -4.07 2.31 -2.72
CA VAL A 214 -3.53 2.96 -3.92
C VAL A 214 -4.62 3.26 -4.97
N PRO A 215 -5.50 2.32 -5.35
CA PRO A 215 -6.62 2.60 -6.26
C PRO A 215 -7.69 3.55 -5.69
N MET A 216 -7.61 3.85 -4.40
CA MET A 216 -8.48 4.84 -3.73
C MET A 216 -7.85 6.23 -3.72
N HIS A 217 -6.57 6.36 -4.12
CA HIS A 217 -5.89 7.64 -4.25
C HIS A 217 -6.36 8.38 -5.50
N THR A 218 -6.04 9.68 -5.57
CA THR A 218 -6.28 10.58 -6.71
C THR A 218 -7.73 10.98 -6.92
N PHE A 219 -7.91 12.05 -7.70
CA PHE A 219 -9.22 12.52 -8.15
C PHE A 219 -9.90 11.53 -9.11
N SER A 220 -9.13 10.65 -9.75
CA SER A 220 -9.63 9.52 -10.55
C SER A 220 -9.72 8.20 -9.75
N GLY A 221 -9.52 8.24 -8.43
CA GLY A 221 -9.60 7.08 -7.56
C GLY A 221 -11.01 6.50 -7.50
N LEU A 222 -11.14 5.23 -7.11
CA LEU A 222 -12.42 4.53 -7.10
C LEU A 222 -13.54 5.29 -6.35
N PRO A 223 -13.33 5.89 -5.16
CA PRO A 223 -14.39 6.62 -4.47
C PRO A 223 -14.88 7.83 -5.27
N ALA A 224 -13.97 8.54 -5.92
CA ALA A 224 -14.31 9.68 -6.77
C ALA A 224 -15.06 9.24 -8.01
N SER A 225 -14.56 8.22 -8.71
CA SER A 225 -15.20 7.66 -9.90
C SER A 225 -16.61 7.15 -9.58
N LEU A 226 -16.82 6.53 -8.42
CA LEU A 226 -18.14 6.10 -7.96
C LEU A 226 -19.07 7.27 -7.65
N LEU A 227 -18.58 8.36 -7.07
CA LEU A 227 -19.38 9.56 -6.81
C LEU A 227 -19.77 10.28 -8.11
N VAL A 228 -18.84 10.39 -9.06
CA VAL A 228 -19.11 10.95 -10.40
C VAL A 228 -20.15 10.11 -11.13
N TRP A 229 -20.06 8.78 -11.03
CA TRP A 229 -21.05 7.88 -11.63
C TRP A 229 -22.42 7.95 -10.93
N ALA A 230 -22.44 8.08 -9.60
CA ALA A 230 -23.69 8.19 -8.85
C ALA A 230 -24.43 9.50 -9.14
N PHE A 231 -23.69 10.61 -9.31
CA PHE A 231 -24.22 11.97 -9.35
C PHE A 231 -23.61 12.82 -10.48
N PRO A 232 -23.71 12.43 -11.76
CA PRO A 232 -23.01 13.10 -12.85
C PRO A 232 -23.45 14.55 -13.07
N LYS A 233 -24.69 14.91 -12.71
CA LYS A 233 -25.29 16.23 -12.93
C LYS A 233 -25.22 17.18 -11.74
N ASP A 234 -24.90 16.67 -10.55
CA ASP A 234 -24.98 17.42 -9.29
C ASP A 234 -23.60 17.86 -8.77
N LEU A 235 -22.54 17.72 -9.59
CA LEU A 235 -21.16 18.11 -9.28
C LEU A 235 -20.86 19.57 -9.66
N ASP A 236 -21.83 20.46 -9.53
CA ASP A 236 -21.60 21.89 -9.74
C ASP A 236 -20.60 22.44 -8.72
N PRO A 237 -19.71 23.39 -9.11
CA PRO A 237 -18.83 24.08 -8.19
C PRO A 237 -19.62 24.71 -7.04
N GLY A 238 -19.38 24.24 -5.81
CA GLY A 238 -20.09 24.69 -4.61
C GLY A 238 -21.20 23.76 -4.10
N SER A 239 -21.50 22.68 -4.82
CA SER A 239 -22.43 21.67 -4.32
C SER A 239 -21.83 20.92 -3.12
N PRO A 240 -22.65 20.46 -2.14
CA PRO A 240 -22.15 19.64 -1.03
C PRO A 240 -21.53 18.32 -1.50
N LEU A 241 -21.83 17.87 -2.73
CA LEU A 241 -21.22 16.68 -3.32
C LEU A 241 -19.74 16.90 -3.65
N VAL A 242 -19.32 18.12 -4.01
CA VAL A 242 -17.89 18.44 -4.19
C VAL A 242 -17.13 18.26 -2.88
N PHE A 243 -17.74 18.64 -1.74
CA PHE A 243 -17.15 18.39 -0.43
C PHE A 243 -17.05 16.88 -0.13
N LEU A 244 -18.10 16.11 -0.42
CA LEU A 244 -18.05 14.65 -0.28
C LEU A 244 -16.99 14.01 -1.18
N LEU A 245 -16.82 14.50 -2.41
CA LEU A 245 -15.78 14.07 -3.34
C LEU A 245 -14.38 14.34 -2.77
N LEU A 246 -14.16 15.54 -2.22
CA LEU A 246 -12.91 15.89 -1.55
C LEU A 246 -12.64 14.98 -0.35
N VAL A 247 -13.65 14.70 0.48
CA VAL A 247 -13.51 13.80 1.64
C VAL A 247 -13.23 12.37 1.18
N ALA A 248 -13.95 11.88 0.18
CA ALA A 248 -13.82 10.52 -0.35
C ALA A 248 -12.44 10.26 -0.96
N THR A 249 -11.81 11.28 -1.54
CA THR A 249 -10.44 11.21 -2.09
C THR A 249 -9.37 11.45 -1.04
N ALA A 250 -9.57 12.39 -0.12
CA ALA A 250 -8.59 12.74 0.89
C ALA A 250 -8.47 11.69 2.01
N ALA A 251 -9.58 11.10 2.45
CA ALA A 251 -9.58 10.18 3.59
C ALA A 251 -8.70 8.93 3.38
N PRO A 252 -8.76 8.21 2.24
CA PRO A 252 -7.85 7.09 1.98
C PRO A 252 -6.38 7.50 1.92
N VAL A 253 -6.08 8.65 1.29
CA VAL A 253 -4.70 9.18 1.19
C VAL A 253 -4.16 9.51 2.57
N LEU A 254 -4.95 10.18 3.41
CA LEU A 254 -4.58 10.51 4.79
C LEU A 254 -4.39 9.26 5.63
N ALA A 255 -5.30 8.29 5.55
CA ALA A 255 -5.17 7.03 6.28
C ALA A 255 -3.90 6.26 5.88
N HIS A 256 -3.60 6.20 4.58
CA HIS A 256 -2.40 5.55 4.05
C HIS A 256 -1.13 6.27 4.51
N PHE A 257 -1.08 7.61 4.38
CA PHE A 257 0.05 8.42 4.81
C PHE A 257 0.31 8.31 6.31
N VAL A 258 -0.73 8.46 7.14
CA VAL A 258 -0.62 8.34 8.60
C VAL A 258 -0.15 6.93 8.98
N GLY A 259 -0.72 5.89 8.36
CA GLY A 259 -0.32 4.51 8.60
C GLY A 259 1.16 4.24 8.29
N LEU A 260 1.64 4.69 7.13
CA LEU A 260 3.04 4.51 6.74
C LEU A 260 3.99 5.37 7.57
N ARG A 261 3.65 6.61 7.89
CA ARG A 261 4.47 7.44 8.79
C ARG A 261 4.65 6.78 10.16
N HIS A 262 3.57 6.27 10.74
CA HIS A 262 3.65 5.58 12.03
C HIS A 262 4.38 4.23 11.92
N ALA A 263 4.30 3.52 10.80
CA ALA A 263 5.05 2.29 10.58
C ALA A 263 6.56 2.59 10.48
N ALA A 264 6.95 3.64 9.75
CA ALA A 264 8.32 4.11 9.68
C ALA A 264 8.85 4.47 11.08
N GLN A 265 8.07 5.17 11.89
CA GLN A 265 8.49 5.57 13.24
C GLN A 265 8.57 4.39 14.21
N ARG A 266 7.53 3.55 14.27
CA ARG A 266 7.41 2.52 15.32
C ARG A 266 8.12 1.22 14.96
N ALA A 267 7.99 0.77 13.72
CA ALA A 267 8.52 -0.53 13.30
C ALA A 267 9.88 -0.42 12.61
N CYS A 268 10.09 0.62 11.80
CA CYS A 268 11.39 0.85 11.16
C CYS A 268 12.35 1.65 12.06
N GLY A 269 11.88 2.18 13.20
CA GLY A 269 12.70 2.99 14.13
C GLY A 269 13.22 4.29 13.55
N CYS A 270 12.52 4.89 12.58
CA CYS A 270 12.86 6.21 12.06
C CYS A 270 12.56 7.31 13.10
N SER A 271 13.37 8.36 13.15
CA SER A 271 13.07 9.56 13.94
C SER A 271 11.77 10.24 13.47
N PRO A 272 11.11 11.09 14.29
CA PRO A 272 9.85 11.74 13.90
C PRO A 272 9.91 12.59 12.62
N GLY A 273 11.06 13.23 12.35
CA GLY A 273 11.30 13.99 11.14
C GLY A 273 11.60 13.08 9.94
N ALA A 274 12.45 12.08 10.14
CA ALA A 274 12.75 11.11 9.09
C ALA A 274 11.52 10.30 8.69
N SER A 275 10.65 9.90 9.63
CA SER A 275 9.43 9.16 9.33
C SER A 275 8.45 9.95 8.46
N PHE A 276 8.43 11.29 8.58
CA PHE A 276 7.67 12.14 7.69
C PHE A 276 8.25 12.09 6.26
N ALA A 277 9.57 12.22 6.11
CA ALA A 277 10.25 12.13 4.81
C ALA A 277 10.06 10.75 4.15
N VAL A 278 10.26 9.68 4.93
CA VAL A 278 10.06 8.28 4.50
C VAL A 278 8.63 8.05 4.03
N ALA A 279 7.63 8.70 4.64
CA ALA A 279 6.25 8.60 4.20
C ALA A 279 5.91 9.52 3.02
N ILE A 280 6.31 10.79 3.01
CA ILE A 280 5.83 11.76 2.00
C ILE A 280 6.49 11.57 0.63
N VAL A 281 7.79 11.26 0.58
CA VAL A 281 8.52 11.13 -0.68
C VAL A 281 7.94 10.02 -1.57
N PRO A 282 7.62 8.81 -1.04
CA PRO A 282 6.93 7.78 -1.82
C PRO A 282 5.57 8.20 -2.39
N PHE A 283 4.79 9.00 -1.65
CA PHE A 283 3.52 9.51 -2.17
C PHE A 283 3.73 10.49 -3.32
N VAL A 284 4.68 11.42 -3.19
CA VAL A 284 5.01 12.36 -4.26
C VAL A 284 5.47 11.60 -5.50
N LEU A 285 6.37 10.62 -5.35
CA LEU A 285 6.84 9.80 -6.46
C LEU A 285 5.71 9.00 -7.11
N ALA A 286 4.81 8.40 -6.32
CA ALA A 286 3.65 7.70 -6.87
C ALA A 286 2.73 8.63 -7.68
N HIS A 287 2.52 9.88 -7.23
CA HIS A 287 1.74 10.85 -8.00
C HIS A 287 2.46 11.31 -9.26
N VAL A 288 3.78 11.54 -9.21
CA VAL A 288 4.59 11.84 -10.39
C VAL A 288 4.49 10.72 -11.42
N VAL A 289 4.58 9.45 -10.98
CA VAL A 289 4.38 8.30 -11.87
C VAL A 289 3.00 8.32 -12.51
N SER A 290 1.94 8.62 -11.75
CA SER A 290 0.59 8.78 -12.29
C SER A 290 0.53 9.87 -13.36
N PHE A 291 1.08 11.07 -13.09
CA PHE A 291 1.11 12.17 -14.04
C PHE A 291 1.91 11.85 -15.31
N VAL A 292 3.04 11.15 -15.19
CA VAL A 292 3.82 10.72 -16.37
C VAL A 292 3.02 9.74 -17.23
N LEU A 293 2.23 8.86 -16.60
CA LEU A 293 1.44 7.87 -17.32
C LEU A 293 0.19 8.45 -17.95
N LEU A 294 -0.56 9.28 -17.22
CA LEU A 294 -1.88 9.77 -17.61
C LEU A 294 -1.90 11.22 -18.13
N GLY A 295 -0.84 12.00 -17.90
CA GLY A 295 -0.84 13.44 -18.14
C GLY A 295 -1.44 14.22 -16.97
N ASP A 296 -1.45 15.55 -17.10
CA ASP A 296 -2.01 16.50 -16.11
C ASP A 296 -3.04 17.47 -16.73
N GLY A 297 -3.51 17.16 -17.94
CA GLY A 297 -4.39 18.02 -18.73
C GLY A 297 -3.67 19.17 -19.44
N MET A 298 -2.42 19.49 -19.07
CA MET A 298 -1.56 20.43 -19.81
C MET A 298 -0.54 19.70 -20.69
N ASN A 299 -0.16 18.48 -20.30
CA ASN A 299 0.78 17.63 -21.02
C ASN A 299 0.20 16.25 -21.27
N ASP A 300 0.48 15.71 -22.45
CA ASP A 300 0.08 14.35 -22.83
C ASP A 300 0.82 13.32 -21.97
N GLY A 301 0.09 12.34 -21.45
CA GLY A 301 0.66 11.19 -20.75
C GLY A 301 1.22 10.15 -21.71
N LEU A 302 2.07 9.26 -21.20
CA LEU A 302 2.55 8.10 -21.98
C LEU A 302 1.42 7.19 -22.48
N LEU A 303 0.27 7.21 -21.81
CA LEU A 303 -0.91 6.43 -22.16
C LEU A 303 -1.96 7.22 -22.95
N GLU A 304 -1.71 8.47 -23.35
CA GLU A 304 -2.70 9.34 -24.00
C GLU A 304 -3.39 8.65 -25.19
N GLY A 305 -2.62 8.03 -26.09
CA GLY A 305 -3.18 7.31 -27.23
C GLY A 305 -4.00 6.06 -26.87
N TRP A 306 -4.04 5.68 -25.59
CA TRP A 306 -4.83 4.58 -25.07
C TRP A 306 -6.05 5.02 -24.26
N LEU A 307 -6.13 6.31 -23.91
CA LEU A 307 -7.24 6.89 -23.17
C LEU A 307 -8.41 7.21 -24.12
N PRO A 308 -9.64 7.24 -23.57
CA PRO A 308 -10.78 7.73 -24.34
C PRO A 308 -10.60 9.20 -24.71
N PRO A 309 -11.04 9.60 -25.92
CA PRO A 309 -11.00 11.01 -26.30
C PRO A 309 -11.82 11.80 -25.28
N VAL A 310 -11.21 12.88 -24.77
CA VAL A 310 -11.92 13.82 -23.90
C VAL A 310 -13.06 14.43 -24.72
N PRO A 311 -14.32 14.35 -24.28
CA PRO A 311 -15.42 15.01 -24.97
C PRO A 311 -15.09 16.49 -25.13
N GLU A 312 -15.16 17.01 -26.36
CA GLU A 312 -15.06 18.45 -26.57
C GLU A 312 -16.15 19.12 -25.74
N LEU A 313 -15.74 20.01 -24.83
CA LEU A 313 -16.70 20.84 -24.11
C LEU A 313 -17.49 21.61 -25.17
N PRO A 314 -18.84 21.61 -25.10
CA PRO A 314 -19.63 22.36 -26.06
C PRO A 314 -19.14 23.80 -26.05
N ASP A 315 -18.84 24.34 -27.23
CA ASP A 315 -18.37 25.72 -27.39
C ASP A 315 -19.27 26.63 -26.56
N ALA A 316 -18.67 27.37 -25.62
CA ALA A 316 -19.40 28.21 -24.65
C ALA A 316 -20.12 29.42 -25.30
N GLY A 317 -20.40 29.37 -26.61
CA GLY A 317 -20.93 30.45 -27.44
C GLY A 317 -22.27 30.15 -28.12
N GLY A 318 -23.10 29.26 -27.58
CA GLY A 318 -24.47 28.98 -28.05
C GLY A 318 -25.55 29.75 -27.33
#